data_AF-A0A5K1K6S4-F1
#
_entry.id   AF-A0A5K1K6S4-F1
#
_cell.length_a   1.000
_cell.length_b   1.000
_cell.length_c   1.000
_cell.angle_alpha   90.00
_cell.angle_beta   90.00
_cell.angle_gamma   90.00
#
_symmetry.space_group_name_H-M   'P 1'
#
loop_
_entity.id
_entity.type
_entity.pdbx_description
1 polymer ?
#
loop_
_entity_poly.entity_id
_entity_poly.type
_entity_poly.pdbx_seq_one_letter_code
_entity_poly.pdbx_strand_id
1 'polypeptide(L)'
;MGGKAFKNLLPNATFPRMHPTVYNALKARFLPTLQSLYAHAAVSPEAPGKVNYGDLDIIVTGPREGLTHEQVKDALRATCSVPAEGNRTSNFAIPADAFEDIAEARRKAAAAGSNTATDAGDEAQTTSDTKVFFQVDVNVCADHAQWERTVFYSSLGDLGFFLGLFAQTAGLSFNIYGMKITLCGLAARRTHPYIPRSRRSTSRPPWTTSSPLFELSMERWKEGFATEDDIFAWLATSPFAHILAARYRSPEYEIAAKERIPE
;
A
#
# COMPACT_ATOMS: atom_id res chain seq x y z
N MET A 1 2.63 -3.37 9.82
CA MET A 1 3.59 -4.06 10.71
C MET A 1 3.52 -5.54 10.34
N GLY A 2 4.55 -6.05 9.66
CA GLY A 2 4.60 -7.43 9.20
C GLY A 2 4.53 -8.44 10.35
N GLY A 3 4.14 -9.67 10.05
CA GLY A 3 4.02 -10.77 10.99
C GLY A 3 2.71 -10.84 11.76
N LYS A 4 1.86 -9.79 11.72
CA LYS A 4 0.56 -9.79 12.44
C LYS A 4 -0.34 -10.94 12.00
N ALA A 5 -0.34 -11.29 10.72
CA ALA A 5 -1.13 -12.39 10.17
C ALA A 5 -0.67 -13.78 10.68
N PHE A 6 0.59 -13.90 11.12
CA PHE A 6 1.21 -15.20 11.41
C PHE A 6 1.38 -15.53 12.89
N LYS A 7 0.97 -14.64 13.80
CA LYS A 7 1.17 -14.83 15.25
C LYS A 7 0.73 -16.20 15.78
N ASN A 8 -0.38 -16.73 15.26
CA ASN A 8 -0.92 -18.02 15.68
C ASN A 8 -0.33 -19.22 14.92
N LEU A 9 0.19 -18.99 13.71
CA LEU A 9 0.72 -20.04 12.83
C LEU A 9 2.23 -20.28 13.06
N LEU A 10 2.95 -19.24 13.47
CA LEU A 10 4.39 -19.26 13.68
C LEU A 10 4.73 -18.55 15.01
N PRO A 11 4.44 -19.17 16.18
CA PRO A 11 4.60 -18.51 17.48
C PRO A 11 6.06 -18.18 17.83
N ASN A 12 7.02 -18.94 17.28
CA ASN A 12 8.46 -18.75 17.51
C ASN A 12 9.16 -18.04 16.34
N ALA A 13 8.39 -17.44 15.42
CA ALA A 13 8.96 -16.69 14.30
C ALA A 13 9.12 -15.21 14.61
N THR A 14 10.14 -14.60 14.01
CA THR A 14 10.30 -13.14 13.98
C THR A 14 10.11 -12.62 12.57
N PHE A 15 9.46 -11.45 12.48
CA PHE A 15 9.24 -10.70 11.25
C PHE A 15 9.89 -9.32 11.37
N PRO A 16 11.22 -9.23 11.24
CA PRO A 16 11.92 -7.95 11.39
C PRO A 16 11.55 -6.98 10.26
N ARG A 17 11.69 -5.68 10.53
CA ARG A 17 11.64 -4.67 9.47
C ARG A 17 12.81 -4.90 8.50
N MET A 18 12.52 -4.82 7.21
CA MET A 18 13.47 -5.07 6.13
C MET A 18 14.24 -3.79 5.79
N HIS A 19 15.56 -3.89 5.72
CA HIS A 19 16.41 -2.87 5.11
C HIS A 19 16.12 -2.77 3.59
N PRO A 20 16.27 -1.61 2.92
CA PRO A 20 16.06 -1.45 1.49
C PRO A 20 16.73 -2.53 0.63
N THR A 21 17.95 -2.94 0.99
CA THR A 21 18.68 -4.03 0.31
C THR A 21 17.90 -5.35 0.30
N VAL A 22 17.30 -5.73 1.44
CA VAL A 22 16.53 -6.97 1.57
C VAL A 22 15.19 -6.84 0.84
N TYR A 23 14.50 -5.72 1.01
CA TYR A 23 13.24 -5.44 0.32
C TYR A 23 13.41 -5.48 -1.20
N ASN A 24 14.47 -4.87 -1.73
CA ASN A 24 14.78 -4.87 -3.16
C ASN A 24 15.15 -6.27 -3.68
N ALA A 25 15.85 -7.09 -2.89
CA ALA A 25 16.13 -8.47 -3.25
C ALA A 25 14.84 -9.31 -3.34
N LEU A 26 13.93 -9.17 -2.37
CA LEU A 26 12.61 -9.80 -2.41
C LEU A 26 11.80 -9.35 -3.63
N LYS A 27 11.78 -8.05 -3.91
CA LYS A 27 11.09 -7.49 -5.08
C LYS A 27 11.66 -8.04 -6.39
N ALA A 28 12.99 -8.07 -6.55
CA ALA A 28 13.67 -8.61 -7.72
C ALA A 28 13.43 -10.12 -7.90
N ARG A 29 13.28 -10.86 -6.80
CA ARG A 29 12.99 -12.30 -6.82
C ARG A 29 11.53 -12.61 -7.15
N PHE A 30 10.59 -11.90 -6.55
CA PHE A 30 9.18 -12.28 -6.58
C PHE A 30 8.37 -11.61 -7.67
N LEU A 31 8.77 -10.42 -8.13
CA LEU A 31 8.05 -9.78 -9.22
C LEU A 31 8.09 -10.62 -10.52
N PRO A 32 9.24 -11.11 -11.02
CA PRO A 32 9.27 -11.97 -12.20
C PRO A 32 8.57 -13.31 -11.98
N THR A 33 8.71 -13.88 -10.78
CA THR A 33 8.05 -15.14 -10.40
C THR A 33 6.53 -14.99 -10.52
N LEU A 34 5.94 -13.90 -9.99
CA LEU A 34 4.50 -13.67 -10.09
C LEU A 34 4.06 -13.26 -11.49
N GLN A 35 4.89 -12.59 -12.29
CA GLN A 35 4.62 -12.36 -13.73
C GLN A 35 4.57 -13.67 -14.55
N SER A 36 5.24 -14.73 -14.07
CA SER A 36 5.12 -16.06 -14.67
C SER A 36 3.81 -16.77 -14.29
N LEU A 37 3.10 -16.33 -13.24
CA LEU A 37 1.86 -16.94 -12.76
C LEU A 37 0.61 -16.11 -13.09
N TYR A 38 0.77 -14.80 -13.23
CA TYR A 38 -0.30 -13.84 -13.52
C TYR A 38 0.02 -13.05 -14.78
N ALA A 39 -1.01 -12.59 -15.50
CA ALA A 39 -0.87 -11.73 -16.68
C ALA A 39 -0.26 -10.37 -16.31
N HIS A 40 -0.61 -9.85 -15.13
CA HIS A 40 -0.07 -8.60 -14.61
C HIS A 40 0.34 -8.75 -13.15
N ALA A 41 1.51 -8.21 -12.80
CA ALA A 41 1.99 -8.09 -11.44
C ALA A 41 2.82 -6.81 -11.30
N ALA A 42 2.62 -6.08 -10.21
CA ALA A 42 3.41 -4.90 -9.88
C ALA A 42 3.55 -4.72 -8.38
N VAL A 43 4.63 -4.03 -7.99
CA VAL A 43 4.79 -3.45 -6.66
C VAL A 43 4.53 -1.96 -6.80
N SER A 44 3.66 -1.41 -5.95
CA SER A 44 3.37 0.03 -5.97
C SER A 44 4.65 0.85 -5.75
N PRO A 45 4.82 1.99 -6.45
CA PRO A 45 5.91 2.91 -6.14
C PRO A 45 5.90 3.27 -4.65
N GLU A 46 7.04 3.19 -3.99
CA GLU A 46 7.20 3.54 -2.58
C GLU A 46 7.50 5.04 -2.45
N ALA A 47 7.17 5.63 -1.29
CA ALA A 47 7.56 7.01 -1.00
C ALA A 47 9.10 7.12 -0.89
N PRO A 48 9.72 8.20 -1.39
CA PRO A 48 11.15 8.46 -1.23
C PRO A 48 11.56 8.50 0.25
N GLY A 49 12.81 8.13 0.53
CA GLY A 49 13.38 8.23 1.89
C GLY A 49 12.96 7.12 2.87
N LYS A 50 12.16 6.13 2.45
CA LYS A 50 11.76 5.01 3.32
C LYS A 50 12.96 4.12 3.68
N VAL A 51 13.39 4.21 4.94
CA VAL A 51 14.60 3.53 5.47
C VAL A 51 14.37 2.08 5.87
N ASN A 52 13.12 1.63 6.03
CA ASN A 52 12.79 0.24 6.31
C ASN A 52 11.34 -0.13 5.90
N TYR A 53 11.08 -1.43 5.71
CA TYR A 53 9.82 -1.97 5.17
C TYR A 53 9.29 -3.09 6.08
N GLY A 54 7.97 -3.29 6.12
CA GLY A 54 7.36 -4.30 7.01
C GLY A 54 7.01 -5.60 6.30
N ASP A 55 6.59 -5.43 5.07
CA ASP A 55 5.96 -6.36 4.18
C ASP A 55 6.34 -5.94 2.75
N LEU A 56 6.17 -6.85 1.80
CA LEU A 56 6.25 -6.58 0.37
C LEU A 56 4.87 -6.82 -0.24
N ASP A 57 4.18 -5.75 -0.60
CA ASP A 57 2.89 -5.79 -1.28
C ASP A 57 3.06 -5.94 -2.80
N ILE A 58 2.53 -7.03 -3.35
CA ILE A 58 2.51 -7.29 -4.79
C ILE A 58 1.05 -7.42 -5.24
N ILE A 59 0.67 -6.58 -6.21
CA ILE A 59 -0.69 -6.52 -6.73
C ILE A 59 -0.70 -7.25 -8.07
N VAL A 60 -1.62 -8.20 -8.23
CA VAL A 60 -1.67 -9.11 -9.38
C VAL A 60 -3.07 -9.20 -9.97
N THR A 61 -3.18 -9.54 -11.25
CA THR A 61 -4.45 -9.90 -11.89
C THR A 61 -4.25 -10.78 -13.11
N GLY A 62 -5.33 -11.43 -13.56
CA GLY A 62 -5.31 -12.39 -14.67
C GLY A 62 -4.50 -13.64 -14.33
N PRO A 63 -4.91 -14.45 -13.33
CA PRO A 63 -4.24 -15.71 -13.03
C PRO A 63 -4.19 -16.59 -14.28
N ARG A 64 -3.06 -17.26 -14.52
CA ARG A 64 -2.96 -18.25 -15.60
C ARG A 64 -3.89 -19.43 -15.32
N GLU A 65 -4.28 -20.11 -16.38
CA GLU A 65 -5.22 -21.24 -16.30
C GLU A 65 -4.72 -22.31 -15.32
N GLY A 66 -5.62 -22.75 -14.44
CA GLY A 66 -5.32 -23.76 -13.43
C GLY A 66 -4.47 -23.27 -12.25
N LEU A 67 -4.14 -21.98 -12.16
CA LEU A 67 -3.35 -21.45 -11.03
C LEU A 67 -4.11 -21.63 -9.72
N THR A 68 -3.47 -22.31 -8.77
CA THR A 68 -3.96 -22.51 -7.41
C THR A 68 -3.17 -21.69 -6.41
N HIS A 69 -3.76 -21.45 -5.22
CA HIS A 69 -3.06 -20.77 -4.12
C HIS A 69 -1.82 -21.54 -3.65
N GLU A 70 -1.85 -22.88 -3.66
CA GLU A 70 -0.69 -23.70 -3.27
C GLU A 70 0.47 -23.53 -4.26
N GLN A 71 0.19 -23.45 -5.57
CA GLN A 71 1.24 -23.16 -6.56
C GLN A 71 1.89 -21.79 -6.35
N VAL A 72 1.13 -20.78 -5.93
CA VAL A 72 1.70 -19.47 -5.56
C VAL A 72 2.58 -19.60 -4.32
N LYS A 73 2.11 -20.31 -3.29
CA LYS A 73 2.86 -20.57 -2.05
C LYS A 73 4.18 -21.30 -2.35
N ASP A 74 4.15 -22.33 -3.19
CA ASP A 74 5.31 -23.12 -3.60
C ASP A 74 6.30 -22.28 -4.41
N ALA A 75 5.82 -21.49 -5.37
CA ALA A 75 6.65 -20.61 -6.18
C ALA A 75 7.39 -19.56 -5.34
N LEU A 76 6.74 -19.07 -4.28
CA LEU A 76 7.36 -18.15 -3.31
C LEU A 76 8.22 -18.87 -2.26
N ARG A 77 8.23 -20.21 -2.23
CA ARG A 77 8.85 -21.04 -1.18
C ARG A 77 8.40 -20.64 0.23
N ALA A 78 7.13 -20.24 0.34
CA ALA A 78 6.56 -19.82 1.61
C ALA A 78 6.36 -21.04 2.53
N THR A 79 6.78 -20.94 3.79
CA THR A 79 6.54 -22.00 4.77
C THR A 79 5.07 -22.12 5.11
N CYS A 80 4.39 -20.98 5.25
CA CYS A 80 2.96 -20.94 5.44
C CYS A 80 2.36 -19.72 4.76
N SER A 81 1.04 -19.77 4.58
CA SER A 81 0.27 -18.68 4.01
C SER A 81 -1.04 -18.54 4.76
N VAL A 82 -1.53 -17.31 4.88
CA VAL A 82 -2.90 -17.02 5.29
C VAL A 82 -3.66 -16.65 4.03
N PRO A 83 -4.39 -17.61 3.41
CA PRO A 83 -5.17 -17.33 2.22
C PRO A 83 -6.32 -16.38 2.55
N ALA A 84 -6.62 -15.46 1.65
CA ALA A 84 -7.86 -14.71 1.69
C ALA A 84 -8.83 -15.24 0.63
N GLU A 85 -10.11 -15.32 0.96
CA GLU A 85 -11.13 -15.75 0.00
C GLU A 85 -11.37 -14.68 -1.08
N GLY A 86 -11.40 -15.13 -2.33
CA GLY A 86 -11.71 -14.31 -3.50
C GLY A 86 -10.61 -13.30 -3.87
N ASN A 87 -11.02 -12.15 -4.40
CA ASN A 87 -10.12 -11.08 -4.86
C ASN A 87 -9.62 -10.22 -3.68
N ARG A 88 -8.80 -10.83 -2.82
CA ARG A 88 -8.26 -10.23 -1.59
C ARG A 88 -6.77 -10.54 -1.43
N THR A 89 -6.18 -9.93 -0.41
CA THR A 89 -4.77 -10.09 -0.07
C THR A 89 -4.51 -11.37 0.71
N SER A 90 -3.78 -12.30 0.09
CA SER A 90 -3.19 -13.45 0.78
C SER A 90 -1.82 -13.08 1.32
N ASN A 91 -1.50 -13.55 2.52
CA ASN A 91 -0.25 -13.23 3.21
C ASN A 91 0.65 -14.47 3.17
N PHE A 92 1.94 -14.32 2.83
CA PHE A 92 2.91 -15.41 2.75
C PHE A 92 4.10 -15.16 3.68
N ALA A 93 4.50 -16.19 4.44
CA ALA A 93 5.68 -16.14 5.30
C ALA A 93 6.85 -16.83 4.60
N ILE A 94 7.83 -16.03 4.19
CA ILE A 94 9.02 -16.47 3.45
C ILE A 94 10.19 -16.61 4.43
N PRO A 95 10.79 -17.81 4.60
CA PRO A 95 12.02 -17.95 5.38
C PRO A 95 13.12 -17.03 4.86
N ALA A 96 13.87 -16.41 5.76
CA ALA A 96 14.96 -15.51 5.38
C ALA A 96 16.12 -16.21 4.64
N ASP A 97 16.17 -17.53 4.67
CA ASP A 97 17.13 -18.43 4.01
C ASP A 97 16.51 -19.21 2.83
N ALA A 98 15.26 -18.93 2.45
CA ALA A 98 14.59 -19.63 1.35
C ALA A 98 15.28 -19.44 -0.02
N PHE A 99 16.02 -18.35 -0.17
CA PHE A 99 16.79 -18.02 -1.36
C PHE A 99 18.12 -17.35 -0.99
N GLU A 100 19.20 -17.73 -1.68
CA GLU A 100 20.55 -17.27 -1.38
C GLU A 100 20.73 -15.77 -1.58
N ASP A 101 20.12 -15.19 -2.61
CA ASP A 101 20.17 -13.75 -2.90
C ASP A 101 19.51 -12.90 -1.80
N ILE A 102 18.42 -13.41 -1.19
CA ILE A 102 17.76 -12.76 -0.06
C ILE A 102 18.62 -12.91 1.21
N ALA A 103 19.19 -14.09 1.44
CA ALA A 103 20.08 -14.34 2.57
C ALA A 103 21.34 -13.47 2.51
N GLU A 104 21.94 -13.32 1.33
CA GLU A 104 23.09 -12.43 1.10
C GLU A 104 22.73 -10.96 1.32
N ALA A 105 21.60 -10.50 0.76
CA ALA A 105 21.11 -9.14 0.98
C ALA A 105 20.92 -8.83 2.48
N ARG A 106 20.45 -9.82 3.25
CA ARG A 106 20.32 -9.71 4.71
C ARG A 106 21.67 -9.62 5.41
N ARG A 107 22.64 -10.47 5.05
CA ARG A 107 24.01 -10.40 5.61
C ARG A 107 24.65 -9.05 5.32
N LYS A 108 24.49 -8.53 4.10
CA LYS A 108 24.97 -7.20 3.70
C LYS A 108 24.30 -6.07 4.50
N ALA A 109 23.00 -6.15 4.72
CA ALA A 109 22.27 -5.18 5.53
C ALA A 109 22.73 -5.19 7.00
N ALA A 110 22.99 -6.38 7.57
CA ALA A 110 23.50 -6.52 8.93
C ALA A 110 24.92 -5.93 9.07
N ALA A 111 25.80 -6.19 8.10
CA ALA A 111 27.15 -5.62 8.08
C ALA A 111 27.14 -4.08 7.95
N ALA A 112 26.22 -3.52 7.15
CA ALA A 112 26.07 -2.08 7.00
C ALA A 112 25.58 -1.39 8.29
N GLY A 113 24.70 -2.04 9.07
CA GLY A 113 24.22 -1.51 10.36
C GLY A 113 25.27 -1.57 11.49
N SER A 114 26.25 -2.46 11.40
CA SER A 114 27.32 -2.59 12.40
C SER A 114 28.40 -1.50 12.30
N ASN A 115 28.50 -0.79 11.18
CA ASN A 115 29.51 0.26 10.97
C ASN A 115 29.13 1.62 11.57
N THR A 116 28.00 1.73 12.27
CA THR A 116 27.47 2.96 12.87
C THR A 116 27.23 2.90 14.38
N ALA A 117 27.77 1.90 15.09
CA ALA A 117 27.66 1.81 16.55
C ALA A 117 29.04 1.66 17.21
N THR A 118 29.60 2.79 17.65
CA THR A 118 30.54 2.83 18.79
C THR A 118 29.75 2.62 20.08
N ASP A 119 30.20 1.64 20.88
CA ASP A 119 29.99 1.44 22.32
C ASP A 119 28.63 1.82 22.94
N ALA A 120 27.82 0.80 23.23
CA ALA A 120 27.31 0.54 24.58
C ALA A 120 26.71 -0.89 24.59
N GLY A 121 27.23 -1.72 25.49
CA GLY A 121 26.80 -3.10 25.63
C GLY A 121 25.34 -3.22 26.06
N ASP A 122 24.66 -4.19 25.46
CA ASP A 122 23.63 -4.94 26.14
C ASP A 122 23.60 -6.36 25.58
N GLU A 123 23.88 -7.32 26.45
CA GLU A 123 23.91 -8.75 26.19
C GLU A 123 22.48 -9.25 25.89
N ALA A 124 22.09 -9.19 24.62
CA ALA A 124 20.88 -9.88 24.16
C ALA A 124 21.19 -11.37 23.96
N GLN A 125 20.90 -12.11 25.01
CA GLN A 125 20.89 -13.56 25.12
C GLN A 125 20.34 -14.24 23.84
N THR A 126 21.26 -14.85 23.07
CA THR A 126 21.01 -15.57 21.83
C THR A 126 20.12 -16.80 22.10
N THR A 127 18.81 -16.67 21.94
CA THR A 127 17.89 -17.82 21.88
C THR A 127 18.03 -18.48 20.51
N SER A 128 18.70 -19.64 20.49
CA SER A 128 19.17 -20.34 19.29
C SER A 128 18.09 -21.06 18.45
N ASP A 129 16.81 -20.67 18.53
CA ASP A 129 15.73 -21.33 17.77
C ASP A 129 14.71 -20.37 17.12
N THR A 130 14.96 -19.06 17.17
CA THR A 130 14.04 -18.08 16.57
C THR A 130 14.23 -18.02 15.04
N LYS A 131 13.28 -18.58 14.30
CA LYS A 131 13.30 -18.54 12.83
C LYS A 131 12.87 -17.16 12.32
N VAL A 132 13.59 -16.65 11.32
CA VAL A 132 13.35 -15.32 10.74
C VAL A 132 12.59 -15.45 9.43
N PHE A 133 11.51 -14.69 9.30
CA PHE A 133 10.65 -14.67 8.13
C PHE A 133 10.43 -13.25 7.63
N PHE A 134 10.15 -13.14 6.34
CA PHE A 134 9.65 -11.92 5.69
C PHE A 134 8.23 -12.15 5.22
N GLN A 135 7.38 -11.12 5.39
CA GLN A 135 6.00 -11.17 4.92
C GLN A 135 5.92 -10.63 3.48
N VAL A 136 5.29 -11.40 2.60
CA VAL A 136 4.94 -11.00 1.24
C VAL A 136 3.44 -11.10 1.08
N ASP A 137 2.82 -10.00 0.69
CA ASP A 137 1.38 -9.88 0.56
C ASP A 137 1.02 -9.86 -0.93
N VAL A 138 0.20 -10.80 -1.37
CA VAL A 138 -0.25 -10.90 -2.77
C VAL A 138 -1.73 -10.51 -2.84
N ASN A 139 -2.00 -9.34 -3.41
CA ASN A 139 -3.35 -8.82 -3.60
C ASN A 139 -3.86 -9.16 -5.00
N VAL A 140 -4.80 -10.11 -5.08
CA VAL A 140 -5.39 -10.55 -6.34
C VAL A 140 -6.59 -9.67 -6.71
N CYS A 141 -6.46 -8.92 -7.80
CA CYS A 141 -7.51 -8.07 -8.36
C CYS A 141 -8.37 -8.83 -9.39
N ALA A 142 -9.65 -8.50 -9.46
CA ALA A 142 -10.62 -9.14 -10.34
C ALA A 142 -10.31 -8.95 -11.83
N ASP A 143 -9.86 -7.76 -12.19
CA ASP A 143 -9.60 -7.35 -13.57
C ASP A 143 -8.45 -6.33 -13.64
N HIS A 144 -7.98 -6.07 -14.86
CA HIS A 144 -6.92 -5.10 -15.14
C HIS A 144 -7.26 -3.69 -14.64
N ALA A 145 -8.51 -3.26 -14.74
CA ALA A 145 -8.91 -1.93 -14.30
C ALA A 145 -8.83 -1.78 -12.78
N GLN A 146 -9.19 -2.82 -12.02
CA GLN A 146 -9.01 -2.86 -10.56
C GLN A 146 -7.53 -2.89 -10.20
N TRP A 147 -6.73 -3.66 -10.95
CA TRP A 147 -5.28 -3.73 -10.75
C TRP A 147 -4.63 -2.35 -10.91
N GLU A 148 -4.91 -1.63 -12.01
CA GLU A 148 -4.38 -0.27 -12.24
C GLU A 148 -4.77 0.70 -11.12
N ARG A 149 -6.05 0.70 -10.74
CA ARG A 149 -6.55 1.56 -9.64
C ARG A 149 -5.88 1.22 -8.32
N THR A 150 -5.68 -0.06 -8.02
CA THR A 150 -5.08 -0.50 -6.77
C THR A 150 -3.61 -0.11 -6.71
N VAL A 151 -2.84 -0.39 -7.76
CA VAL A 151 -1.42 0.02 -7.88
C VAL A 151 -1.27 1.53 -7.69
N PHE A 152 -2.14 2.31 -8.33
CA PHE A 152 -2.12 3.76 -8.18
C PHE A 152 -2.50 4.20 -6.76
N TYR A 153 -3.60 3.68 -6.22
CA TYR A 153 -4.13 4.09 -4.92
C TYR A 153 -3.16 3.81 -3.76
N SER A 154 -2.44 2.69 -3.80
CA SER A 154 -1.43 2.34 -2.79
C SER A 154 -0.02 2.84 -3.11
N SER A 155 0.16 3.64 -4.16
CA SER A 155 1.46 4.22 -4.48
C SER A 155 1.82 5.37 -3.54
N LEU A 156 3.12 5.63 -3.43
CA LEU A 156 3.70 6.76 -2.68
C LEU A 156 3.24 6.80 -1.21
N GLY A 157 3.04 5.62 -0.62
CA GLY A 157 2.50 5.48 0.73
C GLY A 157 0.98 5.69 0.76
N ASP A 158 0.55 6.90 1.12
CA ASP A 158 -0.85 7.24 1.39
C ASP A 158 -1.50 8.11 0.30
N LEU A 159 -1.04 7.99 -0.96
CA LEU A 159 -1.57 8.79 -2.07
C LEU A 159 -3.10 8.70 -2.18
N GLY A 160 -3.65 7.48 -2.11
CA GLY A 160 -5.09 7.25 -2.16
C GLY A 160 -5.86 7.96 -1.04
N PHE A 161 -5.25 8.10 0.14
CA PHE A 161 -5.85 8.83 1.26
C PHE A 161 -5.94 10.33 0.97
N PHE A 162 -4.85 10.96 0.51
CA PHE A 162 -4.85 12.38 0.15
C PHE A 162 -5.85 12.70 -0.96
N LEU A 163 -5.89 11.88 -2.02
CA LEU A 163 -6.86 12.03 -3.10
C LEU A 163 -8.31 11.80 -2.62
N GLY A 164 -8.49 10.92 -1.64
CA GLY A 164 -9.75 10.74 -0.93
C GLY A 164 -10.22 12.03 -0.26
N LEU A 165 -9.34 12.74 0.44
CA LEU A 165 -9.64 14.03 1.08
C LEU A 165 -9.94 15.13 0.06
N PHE A 166 -9.18 15.17 -1.04
CA PHE A 166 -9.41 16.11 -2.14
C PHE A 166 -10.80 15.92 -2.75
N ALA A 167 -11.16 14.68 -3.10
CA ALA A 167 -12.46 14.33 -3.65
C ALA A 167 -13.62 14.74 -2.72
N GLN A 168 -13.46 14.60 -1.41
CA GLN A 168 -14.49 14.98 -0.43
C GLN A 168 -14.83 16.47 -0.46
N THR A 169 -13.90 17.35 -0.85
CA THR A 169 -14.18 18.79 -0.97
C THR A 169 -15.24 19.11 -2.03
N ALA A 170 -15.37 18.25 -3.04
CA ALA A 170 -16.34 18.39 -4.12
C ALA A 170 -17.57 17.48 -3.95
N GLY A 171 -17.78 16.92 -2.75
CA GLY A 171 -18.87 15.97 -2.51
C GLY A 171 -18.65 14.65 -3.25
N LEU A 172 -17.40 14.23 -3.46
CA LEU A 172 -17.05 12.96 -4.06
C LEU A 172 -16.42 12.04 -3.00
N SER A 173 -16.45 10.74 -3.25
CA SER A 173 -15.69 9.77 -2.47
C SER A 173 -14.85 8.95 -3.43
N PHE A 174 -13.56 8.91 -3.17
CA PHE A 174 -12.57 8.16 -3.93
C PHE A 174 -12.05 6.98 -3.09
N ASN A 175 -11.93 5.81 -3.69
CA ASN A 175 -11.40 4.59 -3.07
C ASN A 175 -10.92 3.59 -4.16
N ILE A 176 -10.40 2.43 -3.75
CA ILE A 176 -9.91 1.37 -4.66
C ILE A 176 -10.94 0.88 -5.69
N TYR A 177 -12.24 1.01 -5.40
CA TYR A 177 -13.32 0.64 -6.33
C TYR A 177 -13.68 1.76 -7.31
N GLY A 178 -12.98 2.89 -7.24
CA GLY A 178 -13.19 4.07 -8.06
C GLY A 178 -13.86 5.20 -7.29
N MET A 179 -14.50 6.10 -8.04
CA MET A 179 -15.07 7.33 -7.53
C MET A 179 -16.60 7.28 -7.54
N LYS A 180 -17.23 7.88 -6.52
CA LYS A 180 -18.67 8.01 -6.41
C LYS A 180 -19.07 9.41 -5.94
N ILE A 181 -20.21 9.90 -6.41
CA ILE A 181 -20.83 11.10 -5.85
C ILE A 181 -21.33 10.76 -4.45
N THR A 182 -20.91 11.57 -3.48
CA THR A 182 -21.38 11.53 -2.11
C THR A 182 -22.22 12.77 -1.90
N LEU A 183 -23.54 12.60 -1.75
CA LEU A 183 -24.47 13.67 -1.36
C LEU A 183 -24.25 14.08 0.11
N CYS A 184 -23.02 14.38 0.52
CA CYS A 184 -22.71 15.02 1.79
C CYS A 184 -22.67 16.53 1.58
N GLY A 185 -23.86 17.12 1.60
CA GLY A 185 -24.09 18.57 1.53
C GLY A 185 -25.57 18.92 1.63
N LEU A 186 -26.45 18.05 1.13
CA LEU A 186 -27.90 18.21 1.27
C LEU A 186 -28.47 17.50 2.51
N ALA A 187 -27.79 16.49 3.06
CA ALA A 187 -28.27 15.76 4.24
C ALA A 187 -28.10 16.52 5.57
N ALA A 188 -27.33 17.62 5.60
CA ALA A 188 -27.20 18.47 6.80
C ALA A 188 -28.32 19.52 6.92
N ARG A 189 -29.16 19.69 5.89
CA ARG A 189 -30.41 20.46 5.98
C ARG A 189 -31.57 19.46 6.01
N ARG A 190 -32.13 19.29 7.21
CA ARG A 190 -33.28 18.42 7.50
C ARG A 190 -34.36 18.50 6.41
N THR A 191 -34.65 17.38 5.75
CA THR A 191 -35.97 16.73 5.53
C THR A 191 -35.98 15.85 4.26
N HIS A 192 -36.17 14.53 4.45
CA HIS A 192 -36.62 13.51 3.47
C HIS A 192 -35.66 13.02 2.35
N PRO A 193 -35.91 11.79 1.82
CA PRO A 193 -35.76 10.51 2.49
C PRO A 193 -34.61 9.69 1.87
N TYR A 194 -34.17 8.69 2.63
CA TYR A 194 -33.30 7.57 2.25
C TYR A 194 -33.24 7.30 0.73
N ILE A 195 -32.13 7.66 0.07
CA ILE A 195 -31.86 7.23 -1.31
C ILE A 195 -31.47 5.75 -1.25
N PRO A 196 -32.23 4.84 -1.89
CA PRO A 196 -31.93 3.42 -1.88
C PRO A 196 -30.52 3.14 -2.42
N ARG A 197 -29.88 2.11 -1.85
CA ARG A 197 -28.54 1.60 -2.19
C ARG A 197 -28.34 1.31 -3.69
N SER A 198 -29.44 1.21 -4.46
CA SER A 198 -29.54 0.83 -5.87
C SER A 198 -29.33 1.94 -6.90
N ARG A 199 -29.18 3.23 -6.51
CA ARG A 199 -28.87 4.34 -7.45
C ARG A 199 -27.44 4.90 -7.32
N ARG A 200 -26.48 4.08 -6.88
CA ARG A 200 -25.06 4.40 -7.08
C ARG A 200 -24.72 4.04 -8.52
N SER A 201 -24.57 5.04 -9.38
CA SER A 201 -23.83 4.85 -10.63
C SER A 201 -22.39 4.50 -10.26
N THR A 202 -22.10 3.21 -10.12
CA THR A 202 -20.74 2.69 -9.94
C THR A 202 -20.17 2.45 -11.32
N SER A 203 -19.87 3.52 -12.05
CA SER A 203 -18.81 3.36 -13.04
C SER A 203 -17.57 2.93 -12.25
N ARG A 204 -17.02 1.75 -12.56
CA ARG A 204 -15.70 1.31 -12.12
C ARG A 204 -14.71 1.58 -13.25
N PRO A 205 -14.58 2.83 -13.74
CA PRO A 205 -13.80 3.05 -14.93
C PRO A 205 -12.33 2.77 -14.61
N PRO A 206 -11.52 2.42 -15.61
CA PRO A 206 -10.07 2.31 -15.44
C PRO A 206 -9.51 3.60 -14.82
N TRP A 207 -8.34 3.50 -14.18
CA TRP A 207 -7.73 4.68 -13.56
C TRP A 207 -7.52 5.82 -14.56
N THR A 208 -7.25 5.51 -15.82
CA THR A 208 -7.13 6.45 -16.94
C THR A 208 -8.34 7.37 -17.11
N THR A 209 -9.52 6.98 -16.64
CA THR A 209 -10.74 7.81 -16.66
C THR A 209 -10.91 8.65 -15.40
N SER A 210 -10.32 8.25 -14.27
CA SER A 210 -10.44 8.98 -12.99
C SER A 210 -9.32 10.02 -12.79
N SER A 211 -8.13 9.76 -13.33
CA SER A 211 -6.98 10.67 -13.30
C SER A 211 -7.28 12.08 -13.86
N PRO A 212 -7.98 12.24 -15.01
CA PRO A 212 -8.27 13.55 -15.56
C PRO A 212 -9.07 14.45 -14.62
N LEU A 213 -9.88 13.87 -13.73
CA LEU A 213 -10.68 14.67 -12.80
C LEU A 213 -9.80 15.39 -11.76
N PHE A 214 -8.77 14.71 -11.26
CA PHE A 214 -7.83 15.34 -10.32
C PHE A 214 -6.85 16.30 -11.04
N GLU A 215 -6.83 16.28 -12.37
CA GLU A 215 -5.94 17.06 -13.23
C GLU A 215 -4.45 16.87 -12.91
N LEU A 216 -4.10 15.71 -12.36
CA LEU A 216 -2.72 15.38 -12.00
C LEU A 216 -1.95 14.85 -13.22
N SER A 217 -0.72 15.33 -13.41
CA SER A 217 0.16 14.82 -14.47
C SER A 217 0.59 13.37 -14.18
N MET A 218 0.07 12.44 -14.98
CA MET A 218 0.45 11.02 -14.88
C MET A 218 1.81 10.73 -15.48
N GLU A 219 2.31 11.59 -16.38
CA GLU A 219 3.69 11.51 -16.87
C GLU A 219 4.66 11.76 -15.72
N ARG A 220 4.40 12.81 -14.92
CA ARG A 220 5.19 13.08 -13.73
C ARG A 220 5.15 11.94 -12.72
N TRP A 221 3.98 11.34 -12.51
CA TRP A 221 3.86 10.17 -11.64
C TRP A 221 4.70 8.98 -12.12
N LYS A 222 4.81 8.77 -13.45
CA LYS A 222 5.63 7.69 -14.04
C LYS A 222 7.12 7.96 -13.95
N GLU A 223 7.55 9.22 -14.05
CA GLU A 223 8.95 9.63 -13.85
C GLU A 223 9.41 9.36 -12.41
N GLY A 224 8.48 9.44 -11.45
CA GLY A 224 8.75 9.31 -10.04
C GLY A 224 9.18 10.63 -9.39
N PHE A 225 9.47 10.56 -8.10
CA PHE A 225 9.75 11.72 -7.25
C PHE A 225 11.07 11.50 -6.50
N ALA A 226 11.88 12.56 -6.35
CA ALA A 226 13.14 12.47 -5.63
C ALA A 226 12.93 12.62 -4.12
N THR A 227 11.98 13.47 -3.71
CA THR A 227 11.68 13.79 -2.33
C THR A 227 10.18 13.67 -2.03
N GLU A 228 9.83 13.62 -0.74
CA GLU A 228 8.44 13.68 -0.30
C GLU A 228 7.80 15.04 -0.64
N ASP A 229 8.57 16.13 -0.54
CA ASP A 229 8.13 17.48 -0.93
C ASP A 229 7.73 17.55 -2.40
N ASP A 230 8.44 16.85 -3.29
CA ASP A 230 8.08 16.78 -4.72
C ASP A 230 6.70 16.12 -4.93
N ILE A 231 6.34 15.13 -4.10
CA ILE A 231 5.04 14.46 -4.15
C ILE A 231 3.96 15.46 -3.74
N PHE A 232 4.17 16.19 -2.65
CA PHE A 232 3.22 17.20 -2.18
C PHE A 232 3.08 18.37 -3.16
N ALA A 233 4.18 18.82 -3.76
CA ALA A 233 4.16 19.84 -4.80
C ALA A 233 3.34 19.39 -6.01
N TRP A 234 3.50 18.13 -6.45
CA TRP A 234 2.69 17.55 -7.50
C TRP A 234 1.22 17.42 -7.10
N LEU A 235 0.91 16.95 -5.89
CA LEU A 235 -0.48 16.88 -5.38
C LEU A 235 -1.14 18.26 -5.32
N ALA A 236 -0.38 19.30 -4.97
CA ALA A 236 -0.85 20.68 -4.89
C ALA A 236 -1.23 21.29 -6.24
N THR A 237 -0.82 20.67 -7.36
CA THR A 237 -1.27 21.08 -8.71
C THR A 237 -2.74 20.74 -8.97
N SER A 238 -3.34 19.84 -8.18
CA SER A 238 -4.75 19.48 -8.33
C SER A 238 -5.66 20.65 -7.93
N PRO A 239 -6.69 20.98 -8.74
CA PRO A 239 -7.69 21.99 -8.37
C PRO A 239 -8.37 21.73 -7.02
N PHE A 240 -8.55 20.45 -6.67
CA PHE A 240 -9.13 20.06 -5.38
C PHE A 240 -8.23 20.40 -4.19
N ALA A 241 -6.90 20.44 -4.37
CA ALA A 241 -5.97 20.85 -3.31
C ALA A 241 -6.17 22.33 -2.97
N HIS A 242 -6.40 23.19 -3.97
CA HIS A 242 -6.69 24.61 -3.75
C HIS A 242 -8.00 24.83 -3.01
N ILE A 243 -9.06 24.08 -3.36
CA ILE A 243 -10.36 24.12 -2.66
C ILE A 243 -10.18 23.69 -1.20
N LEU A 244 -9.42 22.62 -0.96
CA LEU A 244 -9.13 22.15 0.38
C LEU A 244 -8.38 23.20 1.20
N ALA A 245 -7.33 23.81 0.62
CA ALA A 245 -6.55 24.86 1.28
C ALA A 245 -7.36 26.13 1.54
N ALA A 246 -8.29 26.50 0.66
CA ALA A 246 -9.22 27.60 0.88
C ALA A 246 -10.17 27.31 2.04
N ARG A 247 -10.68 26.07 2.14
CA ARG A 247 -11.53 25.63 3.25
C ARG A 247 -10.80 25.65 4.59
N TYR A 248 -9.56 25.18 4.65
CA TYR A 248 -8.78 25.22 5.89
C TYR A 248 -8.42 26.63 6.36
N ARG A 249 -8.30 27.58 5.43
CA ARG A 249 -8.08 29.01 5.72
C ARG A 249 -9.38 29.79 5.92
N SER A 250 -10.53 29.14 5.89
CA SER A 250 -11.81 29.82 6.07
C SER A 250 -12.04 30.11 7.56
N PRO A 251 -12.61 31.28 7.91
CA PRO A 251 -12.89 31.62 9.31
C PRO A 251 -13.76 30.58 10.03
N GLU A 252 -14.68 29.95 9.30
CA GLU A 252 -15.55 28.90 9.84
C GLU A 252 -14.77 27.66 10.28
N TYR A 253 -13.70 27.31 9.56
CA TYR A 253 -12.84 26.20 9.95
C TYR A 253 -11.97 26.56 11.16
N GLU A 254 -11.40 27.77 11.20
CA GLU A 254 -10.56 28.22 12.32
C GLU A 254 -11.34 28.29 13.65
N ILE A 255 -12.60 28.73 13.61
CA ILE A 255 -13.49 28.74 14.78
C ILE A 255 -13.77 27.32 15.25
N ALA A 256 -14.19 26.44 14.33
CA ALA A 256 -14.47 25.05 14.65
C ALA A 256 -13.23 24.26 15.14
N ALA A 257 -12.03 24.64 14.71
CA ALA A 257 -10.78 24.05 15.18
C ALA A 257 -10.44 24.47 16.62
N LYS A 258 -10.66 25.75 16.96
CA LYS A 258 -10.47 26.26 18.32
C LYS A 258 -11.42 25.61 19.33
N GLU A 259 -12.65 25.29 18.92
CA GLU A 259 -13.63 24.60 19.78
C GLU A 259 -13.34 23.09 19.97
N ARG A 260 -12.45 22.49 19.17
CA ARG A 260 -12.12 21.04 19.23
C ARG A 260 -10.95 20.70 20.15
N ILE A 261 -10.21 21.69 20.62
CA ILE A 261 -9.11 21.50 21.56
C ILE A 261 -9.70 21.75 22.95
N PRO A 262 -9.92 20.72 23.79
CA PRO A 262 -10.26 20.97 25.18
C PRO A 262 -9.04 21.61 25.86
N GLU A 263 -9.29 22.67 26.65
CA GLU A 263 -8.30 23.28 27.56
C GLU A 263 -7.68 22.25 28.52
#